data_AF-A0A942FJ27-F1
#
_entry.id   AF-A0A942FJ27-F1
#
_cell.length_a   1.000
_cell.length_b   1.000
_cell.length_c   1.000
_cell.angle_alpha   90.00
_cell.angle_beta   90.00
_cell.angle_gamma   90.00
#
_symmetry.space_group_name_H-M   'P 1'
#
loop_
_entity.id
_entity.type
_entity.pdbx_description
1 polymer ?
#
loop_
_entity_poly.entity_id
_entity_poly.type
_entity_poly.pdbx_seq_one_letter_code
_entity_poly.pdbx_strand_id
1 'polypeptide(L)'
;MASVVKDFQFFVCEKWKLASDRQGSGNTANIGSITWIKDILVGNGMFAKLGEGWFDEYWMNYGVTTMMKKGKAIPIRSLKDYLDFKAGDKSKIVPLRSKKKLRDEEGLCE
;
A
#
# COMPACT_ATOMS: atom_id res chain seq x y z
N MET A 1 40.41 -1.28 3.13
CA MET A 1 39.29 -1.66 2.24
C MET A 1 38.35 -0.48 2.12
N ALA A 2 37.86 -0.17 0.92
CA ALA A 2 36.86 0.88 0.71
C ALA A 2 35.44 0.30 0.88
N SER A 3 34.55 1.05 1.54
CA SER A 3 33.13 0.66 1.67
C SER A 3 32.43 0.68 0.30
N VAL A 4 31.61 -0.34 0.04
CA VAL A 4 30.78 -0.47 -1.18
C VAL A 4 29.43 0.24 -1.07
N VAL A 5 29.04 0.71 0.13
CA VAL A 5 27.80 1.46 0.36
C VAL A 5 28.12 2.82 0.98
N LYS A 6 27.45 3.87 0.48
CA LYS A 6 27.61 5.28 0.86
C LYS A 6 26.24 5.96 0.91
N ASP A 7 26.18 7.16 1.47
CA ASP A 7 25.00 8.05 1.45
C ASP A 7 23.74 7.47 2.12
N PHE A 8 23.90 6.96 3.35
CA PHE A 8 22.78 6.46 4.14
C PHE A 8 21.81 7.57 4.53
N GLN A 9 20.52 7.27 4.43
CA GLN A 9 19.44 8.09 4.97
C GLN A 9 18.65 7.26 5.98
N PHE A 10 18.48 7.83 7.17
CA PHE A 10 17.71 7.22 8.24
C PHE A 10 16.44 8.03 8.47
N PHE A 11 15.33 7.33 8.70
CA PHE A 11 14.06 7.94 9.01
C PHE A 11 13.27 7.05 9.97
N VAL A 12 12.30 7.64 10.67
CA VAL A 12 11.40 6.93 11.58
C VAL A 12 9.98 7.29 11.17
N CYS A 13 9.15 6.27 11.02
CA CYS A 13 7.75 6.43 10.70
C CYS A 13 6.98 5.21 11.19
N GLU A 14 5.70 5.39 11.50
CA GLU A 14 4.83 4.30 11.89
C GLU A 14 4.62 3.34 10.70
N LYS A 15 4.52 2.04 10.99
CA LYS A 15 4.40 1.00 9.96
C LYS A 15 3.19 1.22 9.05
N TRP A 16 2.03 1.58 9.63
CA TRP A 16 0.79 1.77 8.89
C TRP A 16 0.86 2.94 7.89
N LYS A 17 1.66 3.98 8.19
CA LYS A 17 1.96 5.10 7.28
C LYS A 17 2.86 4.71 6.10
N LEU A 18 3.52 3.56 6.15
CA LEU A 18 4.38 3.07 5.07
C LEU A 18 3.77 1.88 4.32
N ALA A 19 2.69 1.32 4.84
CA ALA A 19 2.09 0.11 4.30
C ALA A 19 1.39 0.33 2.96
N SER A 20 1.42 -0.72 2.14
CA SER A 20 0.58 -0.88 0.96
C SER A 20 -0.54 -1.89 1.22
N ASP A 21 -1.42 -2.10 0.24
CA ASP A 21 -2.49 -3.11 0.26
C ASP A 21 -2.03 -4.42 -0.39
N ARG A 22 -0.72 -4.58 -0.62
CA ARG A 22 -0.13 -5.75 -1.26
C ARG A 22 0.83 -6.47 -0.32
N GLN A 23 0.92 -7.78 -0.51
CA GLN A 23 1.92 -8.60 0.17
C GLN A 23 3.34 -8.26 -0.34
N GLY A 24 4.31 -8.27 0.57
CA GLY A 24 5.72 -8.02 0.26
C GLY A 24 6.45 -9.24 -0.33
N SER A 25 5.95 -10.45 -0.08
CA SER A 25 6.50 -11.71 -0.61
C SER A 25 5.40 -12.73 -0.86
N GLY A 26 5.59 -13.61 -1.84
CA GLY A 26 4.57 -14.60 -2.23
C GLY A 26 4.57 -15.88 -1.38
N ASN A 27 5.71 -16.25 -0.79
CA ASN A 27 5.90 -17.47 0.00
C ASN A 27 5.75 -17.24 1.52
N THR A 28 6.08 -16.05 1.99
CA THR A 28 5.92 -15.63 3.40
C THR A 28 4.90 -14.50 3.47
N ALA A 29 4.01 -14.54 4.47
CA ALA A 29 2.93 -13.56 4.65
C ALA A 29 3.44 -12.21 5.20
N ASN A 30 4.23 -11.50 4.39
CA ASN A 30 4.76 -10.17 4.73
C ASN A 30 3.84 -9.07 4.19
N ILE A 31 3.66 -8.01 4.98
CA ILE A 31 3.00 -6.76 4.55
C ILE A 31 3.97 -5.98 3.67
N GLY A 32 3.56 -5.65 2.44
CA GLY A 32 4.36 -4.84 1.52
C GLY A 32 4.29 -3.35 1.87
N SER A 33 5.38 -2.62 1.65
CA SER A 33 5.43 -1.17 1.81
C SER A 33 5.20 -0.43 0.49
N ILE A 34 4.95 0.87 0.59
CA ILE A 34 5.12 1.78 -0.54
C ILE A 34 6.59 1.83 -0.99
N THR A 35 6.85 2.24 -2.23
CA THR A 35 8.18 2.16 -2.85
C THR A 35 8.75 3.51 -3.28
N TRP A 36 7.96 4.58 -3.19
CA TRP A 36 8.41 5.91 -3.62
C TRP A 36 9.09 6.66 -2.47
N ILE A 37 10.38 7.00 -2.64
CA ILE A 37 11.20 7.60 -1.58
C ILE A 37 10.56 8.86 -0.99
N LYS A 38 10.06 9.77 -1.84
CA LYS A 38 9.43 11.01 -1.33
C LYS A 38 8.21 10.73 -0.46
N ASP A 39 7.40 9.71 -0.80
CA ASP A 39 6.23 9.33 0.02
C ASP A 39 6.67 8.58 1.30
N ILE A 40 7.73 7.77 1.24
CA ILE A 40 8.31 7.09 2.40
C ILE A 40 8.77 8.10 3.45
N LEU A 41 9.51 9.13 3.03
CA LEU A 41 10.08 10.14 3.93
C LEU A 41 9.01 10.95 4.68
N VAL A 42 7.83 11.14 4.09
CA VAL A 42 6.72 11.88 4.72
C VAL A 42 5.63 10.96 5.30
N GLY A 43 5.78 9.63 5.21
CA GLY A 43 4.78 8.67 5.69
C GLY A 43 3.45 8.72 4.92
N ASN A 44 3.48 8.97 3.61
CA ASN A 44 2.29 9.09 2.76
C ASN A 44 1.92 7.75 2.10
N GLY A 45 1.79 6.70 2.91
CA GLY A 45 1.34 5.37 2.49
C GLY A 45 -0.17 5.29 2.30
N MET A 46 -0.64 4.12 1.87
CA MET A 46 -2.04 3.96 1.43
C MET A 46 -3.05 4.23 2.54
N PHE A 47 -2.67 3.89 3.77
CA PHE A 47 -3.48 4.06 4.98
C PHE A 47 -3.23 5.40 5.68
N ALA A 48 -2.32 6.26 5.20
CA ALA A 48 -1.89 7.47 5.92
C ALA A 48 -3.06 8.43 6.26
N LYS A 49 -4.07 8.52 5.40
CA LYS A 49 -5.28 9.33 5.64
C LYS A 49 -6.46 8.54 6.20
N LEU A 50 -6.40 7.21 6.17
CA LEU A 50 -7.43 6.32 6.74
C LEU A 50 -7.21 6.11 8.24
N GLY A 51 -5.95 5.97 8.65
CA GLY A 51 -5.53 5.71 10.02
C GLY A 51 -5.18 4.24 10.29
N GLU A 52 -4.61 4.01 11.47
CA GLU A 52 -4.13 2.71 11.93
C GLU A 52 -5.23 1.65 12.04
N GLY A 53 -6.42 2.00 12.52
CA GLY A 53 -7.52 1.03 12.67
C GLY A 53 -7.90 0.33 11.36
N TRP A 54 -7.90 1.07 10.24
CA TRP A 54 -8.13 0.48 8.92
C TRP A 54 -6.98 -0.41 8.45
N PHE A 55 -5.75 -0.08 8.83
CA PHE A 55 -4.58 -0.88 8.52
C PHE A 55 -4.63 -2.23 9.25
N ASP A 56 -4.89 -2.22 10.55
CA ASP A 56 -4.96 -3.42 11.37
C ASP A 56 -6.11 -4.31 10.92
N GLU A 57 -7.31 -3.73 10.75
CA GLU A 57 -8.49 -4.50 10.36
C GLU A 57 -8.34 -5.12 8.97
N TYR A 58 -7.78 -4.38 8.01
CA TYR A 58 -7.52 -4.88 6.67
C TYR A 58 -6.53 -6.05 6.69
N TRP A 59 -5.39 -5.90 7.39
CA TRP A 59 -4.34 -6.91 7.38
C TRP A 59 -4.68 -8.14 8.23
N MET A 60 -5.45 -8.00 9.30
CA MET A 60 -6.00 -9.14 10.05
C MET A 60 -6.97 -9.98 9.21
N ASN A 61 -7.71 -9.33 8.29
CA ASN A 61 -8.72 -9.96 7.46
C ASN A 61 -8.26 -10.27 6.02
N TYR A 62 -7.01 -9.96 5.70
CA TYR A 62 -6.47 -10.07 4.34
C TYR A 62 -6.54 -11.51 3.83
N GLY A 63 -7.28 -11.74 2.74
CA GLY A 63 -7.43 -13.06 2.15
C GLY A 63 -8.38 -14.02 2.89
N VAL A 64 -8.88 -13.64 4.08
CA VAL A 64 -9.87 -14.41 4.86
C VAL A 64 -11.29 -13.91 4.55
N THR A 65 -11.50 -12.59 4.57
CA THR A 65 -12.79 -12.02 4.21
C THR A 65 -13.06 -12.26 2.72
N THR A 66 -14.25 -12.77 2.42
CA THR A 66 -14.69 -13.02 1.05
C THR A 66 -15.84 -12.09 0.69
N MET A 67 -15.86 -11.68 -0.58
CA MET A 67 -16.97 -10.94 -1.17
C MET A 67 -17.60 -11.75 -2.30
N MET A 68 -18.91 -11.60 -2.48
CA MET A 68 -19.62 -12.24 -3.58
C MET A 68 -19.49 -11.39 -4.84
N LYS A 69 -18.77 -11.89 -5.83
CA LYS A 69 -18.62 -11.25 -7.15
C LYS A 69 -19.09 -12.21 -8.23
N LYS A 70 -20.17 -11.82 -8.94
CA LYS A 70 -20.79 -12.64 -10.00
C LYS A 70 -21.14 -14.06 -9.53
N GLY A 71 -21.71 -14.19 -8.33
CA GLY A 71 -22.14 -15.47 -7.76
C GLY A 71 -21.01 -16.37 -7.21
N LYS A 72 -19.75 -15.90 -7.21
CA LYS A 72 -18.62 -16.62 -6.60
C LYS A 72 -18.07 -15.85 -5.40
N ALA A 73 -17.73 -16.58 -4.34
CA ALA A 73 -17.00 -16.04 -3.20
C ALA A 73 -15.53 -15.86 -3.58
N ILE A 74 -15.05 -14.62 -3.57
CA ILE A 74 -13.66 -14.27 -3.89
C ILE A 74 -13.04 -13.60 -2.66
N PRO A 75 -11.83 -14.01 -2.22
CA PRO A 75 -11.15 -13.35 -1.10
C PRO A 75 -10.80 -11.91 -1.45
N ILE A 76 -11.02 -11.00 -0.51
CA ILE A 76 -10.68 -9.59 -0.65
C ILE A 76 -9.17 -9.44 -0.47
N ARG A 77 -8.51 -8.88 -1.50
CA ARG A 77 -7.06 -8.67 -1.55
C ARG A 77 -6.67 -7.25 -1.99
N SER A 78 -7.63 -6.34 -2.03
CA SER A 78 -7.38 -4.92 -2.30
C SER A 78 -8.09 -4.07 -1.27
N LEU A 79 -7.43 -3.01 -0.83
CA LEU A 79 -7.99 -2.07 0.15
C LEU A 79 -9.27 -1.40 -0.38
N LYS A 80 -9.35 -1.13 -1.69
CA LYS A 80 -10.53 -0.53 -2.30
C LYS A 80 -11.76 -1.44 -2.16
N ASP A 81 -11.61 -2.72 -2.48
CA ASP A 81 -12.67 -3.72 -2.35
C ASP A 81 -13.04 -3.95 -0.88
N TYR A 82 -12.06 -3.86 0.02
CA TYR A 82 -12.29 -3.98 1.47
C TYR A 82 -13.11 -2.81 2.04
N LEU A 83 -12.77 -1.58 1.63
CA LEU A 83 -13.55 -0.40 2.00
C LEU A 83 -14.96 -0.45 1.41
N ASP A 84 -15.12 -0.95 0.19
CA ASP A 84 -16.44 -1.23 -0.40
C ASP A 84 -17.26 -2.20 0.46
N PHE A 85 -16.64 -3.28 0.91
CA PHE A 85 -17.28 -4.28 1.76
C PHE A 85 -17.70 -3.70 3.13
N LYS A 86 -16.92 -2.78 3.71
CA LYS A 86 -17.18 -2.16 5.03
C LYS A 86 -17.90 -0.81 4.96
N ALA A 87 -18.34 -0.37 3.77
CA ALA A 87 -18.89 0.95 3.54
C ALA A 87 -17.97 2.12 4.00
N GLY A 88 -16.66 1.94 3.84
CA GLY A 88 -15.64 2.92 4.18
C GLY A 88 -15.40 3.98 3.10
N ASP A 89 -14.75 5.08 3.48
CA ASP A 89 -14.48 6.22 2.60
C ASP A 89 -13.25 5.97 1.71
N LYS A 90 -13.51 5.62 0.44
CA LYS A 90 -12.47 5.39 -0.58
C LYS A 90 -11.70 6.65 -0.97
N SER A 91 -12.22 7.85 -0.71
CA SER A 91 -11.51 9.10 -1.06
C SER A 91 -10.23 9.30 -0.22
N LYS A 92 -10.15 8.63 0.93
CA LYS A 92 -9.01 8.67 1.84
C LYS A 92 -7.89 7.71 1.45
N ILE A 93 -8.08 6.84 0.46
CA ILE A 93 -7.00 5.98 -0.04
C ILE A 93 -5.96 6.85 -0.74
N VAL A 94 -4.71 6.78 -0.30
CA VAL A 94 -3.61 7.45 -1.00
C VAL A 94 -3.18 6.58 -2.20
N PRO A 95 -3.23 7.09 -3.45
CA PRO A 95 -2.84 6.30 -4.60
C PRO A 95 -1.33 6.01 -4.60
N LEU A 96 -0.95 4.75 -4.84
CA LEU A 96 0.44 4.36 -4.98
C LEU A 96 1.07 5.00 -6.22
N ARG A 97 2.18 5.73 -6.03
CA ARG A 97 3.05 6.14 -7.13
C ARG A 97 3.93 4.96 -7.55
N SER A 98 3.97 4.69 -8.85
CA SER A 98 4.85 3.68 -9.43
C SER A 98 5.72 4.28 -10.53
N LYS A 99 6.92 3.72 -10.73
CA LYS A 99 7.85 4.16 -11.78
C LYS A 99 7.24 4.09 -13.19
N LYS A 100 6.28 3.20 -13.44
CA LYS A 100 5.60 3.11 -14.74
C LYS A 100 4.65 4.30 -14.96
N LYS A 101 3.87 4.64 -13.94
CA LYS A 101 2.87 5.71 -14.00
C LYS A 101 3.50 7.10 -14.19
N LEU A 102 4.69 7.33 -13.64
CA LEU A 102 5.44 8.58 -13.84
C LEU A 102 5.93 8.74 -15.28
N ARG A 103 6.38 7.66 -15.93
CA ARG A 103 6.79 7.71 -17.35
C ARG A 103 5.62 8.03 -18.27
N ASP A 104 4.43 7.54 -17.94
CA ASP A 104 3.20 7.82 -18.69
C ASP A 104 2.72 9.28 -18.48
N GLU A 105 2.98 9.87 -17.31
CA GLU A 105 2.68 11.28 -16.99
C GLU A 105 3.72 12.25 -17.57
N GLU A 106 5.00 11.87 -17.61
CA GLU A 106 6.09 12.65 -18.22
C GLU A 106 6.12 12.53 -19.75
N GLY A 107 5.58 11.45 -20.32
CA GLY A 107 5.46 11.22 -21.76
C GLY A 107 4.18 11.78 -22.40
N LEU A 108 3.35 12.49 -21.63
CA LEU A 108 2.13 13.15 -22.13
C LEU A 108 2.34 14.64 -22.49
N CYS A 109 3.59 15.12 -22.38
CA CYS A 109 4.01 16.45 -22.81
C CYS A 109 4.92 16.34 -24.04
N GLU A 110 4.38 15.86 -25.17
CA GLU A 110 4.78 16.23 -26.54
C GLU A 110 3.54 16.27 -27.44
#